data_AF-A0A955YGS2-F1
#
_entry.id   AF-A0A955YGS2-F1
#
_cell.length_a   1.000
_cell.length_b   1.000
_cell.length_c   1.000
_cell.angle_alpha   90.00
_cell.angle_beta   90.00
_cell.angle_gamma   90.00
#
_symmetry.space_group_name_H-M   'P 1'
#
loop_
_entity.id
_entity.type
_entity.pdbx_description
1 polymer ?
#
loop_
_entity_poly.entity_id
_entity_poly.type
_entity_poly.pdbx_seq_one_letter_code
_entity_poly.pdbx_strand_id
1 'polypeptide(L)'
;DAEIRARGTLDPLHLEGEFDLDVADLLVTNAPVHLKGATKMLDIPYAWARGDLVLEKDHIRLVAPEIRGPGTRGEVDVDIGFKAFGPLDLKASVQADLSDFQPLGGVQLSGIGPISGRMHGPFNGLTFEGTGDVEQFSVLGIPFADRLEVPTLRSDLRSLELLDARAHVGTSTYGGDYRIDFRSPMSMDTDLVV
;
A
#
# COMPACT_ATOMS: atom_id res chain seq x y z
N ASP A 1 -8.98 20.14 -15.34
CA ASP A 1 -8.73 21.55 -15.01
C ASP A 1 -9.58 22.00 -13.85
N ALA A 2 -8.94 22.30 -12.73
CA ALA A 2 -9.54 23.00 -11.61
C ALA A 2 -8.65 24.22 -11.29
N GLU A 3 -9.21 25.42 -11.38
CA GLU A 3 -8.54 26.67 -10.96
C GLU A 3 -9.35 27.29 -9.82
N ILE A 4 -8.73 27.40 -8.64
CA ILE A 4 -9.29 28.10 -7.48
C ILE A 4 -8.41 29.32 -7.21
N ARG A 5 -8.97 30.53 -7.30
CA ARG A 5 -8.31 31.78 -6.90
C ARG A 5 -8.88 32.28 -5.58
N ALA A 6 -8.14 32.10 -4.49
CA ALA A 6 -8.44 32.69 -3.18
C ALA A 6 -7.42 33.80 -2.84
N ARG A 7 -7.88 34.90 -2.24
CA ARG A 7 -7.00 35.98 -1.74
C ARG A 7 -7.46 36.39 -0.33
N GLY A 8 -6.61 36.16 0.66
CA GLY A 8 -6.80 36.49 2.07
C GLY A 8 -5.64 35.96 2.91
N THR A 9 -5.50 36.43 4.17
CA THR A 9 -4.52 35.87 5.11
C THR A 9 -5.19 34.69 5.82
N LEU A 10 -4.94 33.48 5.32
CA LEU A 10 -5.44 32.21 5.86
C LEU A 10 -4.57 31.79 7.06
N ASP A 11 -4.70 32.49 8.18
CA ASP A 11 -4.12 32.08 9.47
C ASP A 11 -5.22 32.08 10.55
N PRO A 12 -5.69 30.89 10.99
CA PRO A 12 -5.32 29.57 10.49
C PRO A 12 -5.97 29.26 9.11
N LEU A 13 -5.22 28.58 8.24
CA LEU A 13 -5.75 27.94 7.04
C LEU A 13 -6.52 26.71 7.48
N HIS A 14 -7.84 26.70 7.25
CA HIS A 14 -8.71 25.54 7.48
C HIS A 14 -9.73 25.47 6.34
N LEU A 15 -9.75 24.36 5.61
CA LEU A 15 -10.70 24.07 4.54
C LEU A 15 -11.19 22.63 4.72
N GLU A 16 -12.49 22.44 4.84
CA GLU A 16 -13.14 21.13 5.00
C GLU A 16 -14.16 20.92 3.88
N GLY A 17 -14.28 19.68 3.41
CA GLY A 17 -15.33 19.30 2.47
C GLY A 17 -15.25 17.85 2.04
N GLU A 18 -16.24 17.42 1.27
CA GLU A 18 -16.23 16.10 0.65
C GLU A 18 -15.31 16.08 -0.58
N PHE A 19 -14.69 14.93 -0.84
CA PHE A 19 -14.04 14.63 -2.11
C PHE A 19 -14.64 13.38 -2.75
N ASP A 20 -14.63 13.38 -4.08
CA ASP A 20 -14.96 12.24 -4.93
C ASP A 20 -13.89 12.19 -6.02
N LEU A 21 -13.06 11.14 -5.98
CA LEU A 21 -11.81 11.06 -6.72
C LEU A 21 -11.78 9.78 -7.54
N ASP A 22 -11.82 9.96 -8.86
CA ASP A 22 -11.52 8.93 -9.85
C ASP A 22 -10.08 9.10 -10.34
N VAL A 23 -9.26 8.07 -10.15
CA VAL A 23 -7.92 7.98 -10.74
C VAL A 23 -7.94 6.93 -11.84
N ALA A 24 -7.40 7.30 -13.00
CA ALA A 24 -7.08 6.38 -14.07
C ALA A 24 -5.57 6.40 -14.32
N ASP A 25 -5.01 5.23 -14.61
CA ASP A 25 -3.61 5.03 -14.98
C ASP A 25 -2.60 5.63 -13.98
N LEU A 26 -2.79 5.35 -12.68
CA LEU A 26 -1.84 5.75 -11.65
C LEU A 26 -0.56 4.93 -11.78
N LEU A 27 0.47 5.61 -12.29
CA LEU A 27 1.79 5.03 -12.44
C LEU A 27 2.76 5.59 -11.40
N VAL A 28 3.32 4.70 -10.57
CA VAL A 28 4.44 5.00 -9.68
C VAL A 28 5.72 4.43 -10.26
N THR A 29 6.78 5.24 -10.28
CA THR A 29 8.09 4.86 -10.82
C THR A 29 9.20 5.17 -9.82
N ASN A 30 10.35 4.49 -9.96
CA ASN A 30 11.53 4.69 -9.12
C ASN A 30 12.32 5.99 -9.42
N ALA A 31 11.93 6.70 -10.46
CA ALA A 31 12.49 7.95 -10.92
C ALA A 31 11.38 8.76 -11.60
N PRO A 32 11.55 10.08 -11.83
CA PRO A 32 10.58 10.85 -12.60
C PRO A 32 10.19 10.17 -13.92
N VAL A 33 8.89 10.05 -14.19
CA VAL A 33 8.30 9.26 -15.29
C VAL A 33 8.83 9.59 -16.69
N HIS A 34 9.38 10.80 -16.88
CA HIS A 34 9.90 11.28 -18.17
C HIS A 34 11.37 10.92 -18.42
N LEU A 35 12.09 10.38 -17.42
CA LEU A 35 13.49 10.02 -17.57
C LEU A 35 13.65 8.65 -18.23
N LYS A 36 14.63 8.53 -19.14
CA LYS A 36 15.01 7.24 -19.72
C LYS A 36 15.55 6.32 -18.62
N GLY A 37 14.93 5.15 -18.45
CA GLY A 37 15.29 4.17 -17.42
C GLY A 37 14.39 4.21 -16.17
N ALA A 38 13.33 5.01 -16.15
CA ALA A 38 12.29 4.89 -15.12
C ALA A 38 11.64 3.50 -15.20
N THR A 39 11.67 2.76 -14.09
CA THR A 39 11.05 1.45 -13.96
C THR A 39 9.73 1.61 -13.21
N LYS A 40 8.68 0.94 -13.71
CA LYS A 40 7.37 0.87 -13.02
C LYS A 40 7.54 0.17 -11.67
N MET A 41 7.04 0.80 -10.61
CA MET A 41 7.01 0.27 -9.24
C MET A 41 5.61 -0.09 -8.77
N LEU A 42 4.58 0.50 -9.39
CA LEU A 42 3.18 0.22 -9.15
C LEU A 42 2.40 0.81 -10.33
N ASP A 43 1.43 0.06 -10.85
CA ASP A 43 0.60 0.46 -11.97
C ASP A 43 -0.87 0.14 -11.63
N ILE A 44 -1.61 1.15 -11.17
CA ILE A 44 -3.02 0.99 -10.81
C ILE A 44 -3.86 1.55 -11.96
N PRO A 45 -4.54 0.69 -12.74
CA PRO A 45 -5.24 1.11 -13.96
C PRO A 45 -6.44 2.00 -13.66
N TYR A 46 -7.13 1.73 -12.54
CA TYR A 46 -8.14 2.62 -12.01
C TYR A 46 -8.23 2.50 -10.49
N ALA A 47 -8.58 3.59 -9.83
CA ALA A 47 -8.97 3.62 -8.44
C ALA A 47 -10.04 4.69 -8.24
N TRP A 48 -10.97 4.43 -7.33
CA TRP A 48 -11.99 5.37 -6.91
C TRP A 48 -11.97 5.49 -5.39
N ALA A 49 -12.12 6.71 -4.89
CA ALA A 49 -12.22 6.99 -3.46
C ALA A 49 -13.19 8.14 -3.21
N ARG A 50 -14.02 8.02 -2.18
CA ARG A 50 -14.91 9.08 -1.73
C ARG A 50 -14.84 9.24 -0.22
N GLY A 51 -14.90 10.47 0.25
CA GLY A 51 -14.99 10.76 1.67
C GLY A 51 -14.74 12.21 2.02
N ASP A 52 -14.14 12.45 3.18
CA ASP A 52 -13.94 13.78 3.75
C ASP A 52 -12.48 14.22 3.63
N LEU A 53 -12.27 15.48 3.32
CA LEU A 53 -10.98 16.14 3.23
C LEU A 53 -10.94 17.30 4.22
N VAL A 54 -9.85 17.36 5.00
CA VAL A 54 -9.52 18.52 5.84
C VAL A 54 -8.13 19.00 5.45
N LEU A 55 -8.04 20.23 4.96
CA LEU A 55 -6.80 20.90 4.62
C LEU A 55 -6.50 21.97 5.68
N GLU A 56 -5.38 21.79 6.35
CA GLU A 56 -4.86 22.68 7.37
C GLU A 56 -3.58 23.38 6.88
N LYS A 57 -3.04 24.27 7.69
CA LYS A 57 -1.80 25.01 7.41
C LYS A 57 -0.60 24.11 7.11
N ASP A 58 -0.51 22.97 7.77
CA ASP A 58 0.68 22.11 7.78
C ASP A 58 0.44 20.67 7.33
N HIS A 59 -0.81 20.29 7.05
CA HIS A 59 -1.16 18.96 6.57
C HIS A 59 -2.49 18.94 5.79
N ILE A 60 -2.71 17.84 5.11
CA ILE A 60 -4.02 17.45 4.55
C ILE A 60 -4.38 16.07 5.10
N ARG A 61 -5.62 15.93 5.56
CA ARG A 61 -6.20 14.66 5.96
C ARG A 61 -7.31 14.26 5.00
N LEU A 62 -7.34 13.00 4.62
CA LEU A 62 -8.33 12.38 3.75
C LEU A 62 -8.87 11.14 4.47
N VAL A 63 -10.17 11.09 4.72
CA VAL A 63 -10.84 9.91 5.29
C VAL A 63 -11.79 9.38 4.24
N ALA A 64 -11.45 8.22 3.65
CA ALA A 64 -12.28 7.54 2.68
C ALA A 64 -12.89 6.29 3.31
N PRO A 65 -14.16 6.30 3.74
CA PRO A 65 -14.85 5.08 4.19
C PRO A 65 -15.07 4.08 3.05
N GLU A 66 -14.88 4.51 1.79
CA GLU A 66 -14.95 3.64 0.64
C GLU A 66 -13.86 3.96 -0.39
N ILE A 67 -13.07 2.94 -0.72
CA ILE A 67 -12.16 2.89 -1.86
C ILE A 67 -12.45 1.66 -2.71
N ARG A 68 -12.19 1.76 -4.01
CA ARG A 68 -12.37 0.68 -4.99
C ARG A 68 -11.23 0.69 -6.01
N GLY A 69 -10.65 -0.47 -6.25
CA GLY A 69 -9.75 -0.76 -7.38
C GLY A 69 -10.35 -1.84 -8.29
N PRO A 70 -9.53 -2.50 -9.13
CA PRO A 70 -9.96 -3.60 -9.99
C PRO A 70 -10.57 -4.79 -9.22
N GLY A 71 -9.82 -5.34 -8.26
CA GLY A 71 -10.28 -6.41 -7.35
C GLY A 71 -10.38 -5.99 -5.88
N THR A 72 -9.84 -4.81 -5.53
CA THR A 72 -9.71 -4.34 -4.15
C THR A 72 -10.83 -3.41 -3.74
N ARG A 73 -11.30 -3.52 -2.49
CA ARG A 73 -12.22 -2.55 -1.87
C ARG A 73 -11.94 -2.40 -0.39
N GLY A 74 -12.25 -1.25 0.19
CA GLY A 74 -12.09 -1.05 1.62
C GLY A 74 -12.19 0.41 2.03
N GLU A 75 -11.43 0.78 3.05
CA GLU A 75 -11.39 2.12 3.62
C GLU A 75 -9.94 2.58 3.85
N VAL A 76 -9.72 3.89 3.82
CA VAL A 76 -8.42 4.51 4.12
C VAL A 76 -8.57 5.78 4.96
N ASP A 77 -7.58 6.04 5.82
CA ASP A 77 -7.38 7.32 6.51
C ASP A 77 -5.94 7.77 6.26
N VAL A 78 -5.77 8.90 5.60
CA VAL A 78 -4.48 9.41 5.12
C VAL A 78 -4.25 10.80 5.68
N ASP A 79 -3.11 11.00 6.33
CA ASP A 79 -2.59 12.29 6.77
C ASP A 79 -1.25 12.56 6.07
N ILE A 80 -1.14 13.70 5.40
CA ILE A 80 0.03 14.12 4.64
C ILE A 80 0.47 15.51 5.12
N GLY A 81 1.63 15.58 5.77
CA GLY A 81 2.25 16.83 6.21
C GLY A 81 3.05 17.55 5.11
N PHE A 82 3.07 18.88 5.15
CA PHE A 82 3.71 19.74 4.13
C PHE A 82 5.18 20.09 4.41
N LYS A 83 5.80 19.50 5.43
CA LYS A 83 7.25 19.66 5.66
C LYS A 83 8.02 19.03 4.49
N ALA A 84 9.29 19.42 4.31
CA ALA A 84 10.11 19.12 3.13
C ALA A 84 10.19 17.63 2.70
N PHE A 85 9.76 16.68 3.54
CA PHE A 85 9.71 15.24 3.25
C PHE A 85 8.50 14.53 3.88
N GLY A 86 7.36 15.20 4.05
CA GLY A 86 6.23 14.64 4.81
C GLY A 86 6.35 14.92 6.32
N PRO A 87 5.48 14.35 7.16
CA PRO A 87 5.23 12.91 7.18
C PRO A 87 4.02 12.44 6.38
N LEU A 88 3.99 11.15 6.06
CA LEU A 88 2.79 10.39 5.69
C LEU A 88 2.36 9.56 6.90
N ASP A 89 1.05 9.44 7.12
CA ASP A 89 0.41 8.43 7.96
C ASP A 89 -0.85 7.95 7.22
N LEU A 90 -0.76 6.78 6.60
CA LEU A 90 -1.85 6.13 5.88
C LEU A 90 -2.23 4.88 6.64
N LYS A 91 -3.51 4.74 6.98
CA LYS A 91 -4.10 3.50 7.50
C LYS A 91 -5.08 2.97 6.47
N ALA A 92 -5.07 1.66 6.26
CA ALA A 92 -5.96 1.02 5.33
C ALA A 92 -6.50 -0.29 5.91
N SER A 93 -7.75 -0.60 5.59
CA SER A 93 -8.40 -1.87 5.85
C SER A 93 -9.16 -2.26 4.59
N VAL A 94 -8.71 -3.32 3.92
CA VAL A 94 -9.18 -3.67 2.58
C VAL A 94 -9.45 -5.16 2.45
N GLN A 95 -10.46 -5.50 1.66
CA GLN A 95 -10.51 -6.78 0.96
C GLN A 95 -9.67 -6.60 -0.31
N ALA A 96 -8.43 -7.09 -0.28
CA ALA A 96 -7.45 -6.90 -1.34
C ALA A 96 -7.48 -8.03 -2.37
N ASP A 97 -7.24 -7.67 -3.62
CA ASP A 97 -6.64 -8.53 -4.63
C ASP A 97 -5.17 -8.10 -4.77
N LEU A 98 -4.23 -8.98 -4.41
CA LEU A 98 -2.80 -8.66 -4.45
C LEU A 98 -2.30 -8.36 -5.87
N SER A 99 -3.03 -8.78 -6.91
CA SER A 99 -2.68 -8.45 -8.29
C SER A 99 -2.90 -6.99 -8.65
N ASP A 100 -3.76 -6.26 -7.91
CA ASP A 100 -3.98 -4.82 -8.09
C ASP A 100 -2.74 -3.98 -7.74
N PHE A 101 -1.82 -4.55 -6.96
CA PHE A 101 -0.61 -3.85 -6.51
C PHE A 101 0.62 -4.15 -7.38
N GLN A 102 0.43 -4.74 -8.56
CA GLN A 102 1.53 -5.07 -9.46
C GLN A 102 2.02 -3.86 -10.28
N PRO A 103 3.31 -3.84 -10.68
CA PRO A 103 4.39 -4.70 -10.21
C PRO A 103 5.03 -4.15 -8.92
N LEU A 104 4.79 -4.76 -7.75
CA LEU A 104 5.37 -4.28 -6.49
C LEU A 104 6.86 -4.62 -6.42
N GLY A 105 7.72 -3.65 -6.76
CA GLY A 105 9.18 -3.88 -6.80
C GLY A 105 9.62 -4.99 -7.78
N GLY A 106 8.80 -5.27 -8.80
CA GLY A 106 9.02 -6.37 -9.75
C GLY A 106 8.59 -7.75 -9.25
N VAL A 107 8.03 -7.86 -8.04
CA VAL A 107 7.44 -9.10 -7.54
C VAL A 107 6.02 -9.23 -8.05
N GLN A 108 5.73 -10.36 -8.69
CA GLN A 108 4.37 -10.76 -9.01
C GLN A 108 3.74 -11.40 -7.77
N LEU A 109 2.93 -10.65 -7.04
CA LEU A 109 2.12 -11.14 -5.93
C LEU A 109 0.70 -11.43 -6.41
N SER A 110 0.11 -12.54 -5.99
CA SER A 110 -1.31 -12.80 -6.17
C SER A 110 -1.93 -13.41 -4.91
N GLY A 111 -3.25 -13.34 -4.84
CA GLY A 111 -4.04 -13.84 -3.73
C GLY A 111 -5.11 -12.82 -3.37
N ILE A 112 -6.17 -13.29 -2.71
CA ILE A 112 -7.33 -12.47 -2.37
C ILE A 112 -7.61 -12.63 -0.87
N GLY A 113 -7.83 -11.54 -0.16
CA GLY A 113 -8.05 -11.62 1.28
C GLY A 113 -8.10 -10.27 1.99
N PRO A 114 -8.59 -10.24 3.25
CA PRO A 114 -8.47 -9.06 4.08
C PRO A 114 -7.01 -8.73 4.40
N ILE A 115 -6.65 -7.46 4.24
CA ILE A 115 -5.37 -6.88 4.63
C ILE A 115 -5.65 -5.59 5.38
N SER A 116 -4.97 -5.40 6.51
CA SER A 116 -5.04 -4.15 7.26
C SER A 116 -3.65 -3.69 7.62
N GLY A 117 -3.41 -2.38 7.65
CA GLY A 117 -2.10 -1.89 7.98
C GLY A 117 -1.98 -0.39 7.99
N ARG A 118 -0.77 0.07 8.30
CA ARG A 118 -0.39 1.46 8.42
C ARG A 118 0.94 1.69 7.72
N MET A 119 0.97 2.61 6.77
CA MET A 119 2.18 3.15 6.18
C MET A 119 2.48 4.50 6.81
N HIS A 120 3.64 4.68 7.43
CA HIS A 120 3.97 5.94 8.09
C HIS A 120 5.46 6.30 8.02
N GLY A 121 5.76 7.58 8.21
CA GLY A 121 7.14 8.11 8.24
C GLY A 121 7.38 9.24 7.24
N PRO A 122 8.62 9.70 7.09
CA PRO A 122 8.98 10.63 6.03
C PRO A 122 8.94 9.92 4.66
N PHE A 123 8.67 10.64 3.58
CA PHE A 123 8.57 10.08 2.23
C PHE A 123 9.83 9.34 1.75
N ASN A 124 11.01 9.66 2.29
CA ASN A 124 12.27 8.98 1.97
C ASN A 124 12.58 7.79 2.90
N GLY A 125 11.68 7.46 3.83
CA GLY A 125 11.85 6.41 4.83
C GLY A 125 10.52 5.93 5.37
N LEU A 126 9.60 5.60 4.46
CA LEU A 126 8.30 5.05 4.80
C LEU A 126 8.46 3.62 5.32
N THR A 127 7.73 3.32 6.38
CA THR A 127 7.58 1.98 6.93
C THR A 127 6.13 1.58 6.83
N PHE A 128 5.87 0.31 6.57
CA PHE A 128 4.55 -0.29 6.62
C PHE A 128 4.52 -1.38 7.70
N GLU A 129 3.46 -1.39 8.49
CA GLU A 129 3.15 -2.42 9.47
C GLU A 129 1.70 -2.87 9.30
N GLY A 130 1.42 -4.18 9.41
CA GLY A 130 0.05 -4.65 9.18
C GLY A 130 -0.17 -6.12 9.46
N THR A 131 -1.32 -6.60 9.02
CA THR A 131 -1.77 -7.99 9.10
C THR A 131 -2.44 -8.37 7.79
N GLY A 132 -2.50 -9.67 7.50
CA GLY A 132 -3.19 -10.18 6.33
C GLY A 132 -3.67 -11.61 6.52
N ASP A 133 -4.72 -11.97 5.80
CA ASP A 133 -5.21 -13.35 5.68
C ASP A 133 -5.62 -13.54 4.23
N VAL A 134 -4.77 -14.20 3.46
CA VAL A 134 -4.84 -14.20 1.99
C VAL A 134 -5.00 -15.62 1.48
N GLU A 135 -6.00 -15.84 0.64
CA GLU A 135 -6.20 -17.10 -0.09
C GLU A 135 -5.43 -17.11 -1.40
N GLN A 136 -5.02 -18.30 -1.84
CA GLN A 136 -4.33 -18.53 -3.13
C GLN A 136 -3.07 -17.67 -3.28
N PHE A 137 -2.29 -17.57 -2.20
CA PHE A 137 -1.11 -16.73 -2.16
C PHE A 137 -0.02 -17.28 -3.08
N SER A 138 0.43 -16.45 -4.01
CA SER A 138 1.56 -16.77 -4.90
C SER A 138 2.56 -15.63 -4.98
N VAL A 139 3.83 -16.00 -5.18
CA VAL A 139 4.96 -15.08 -5.29
C VAL A 139 5.77 -15.47 -6.53
N LEU A 140 6.05 -14.51 -7.41
CA LEU A 140 6.73 -14.73 -8.69
C LEU A 140 6.04 -15.79 -9.57
N GLY A 141 4.71 -15.89 -9.45
CA GLY A 141 3.90 -16.90 -10.14
C GLY A 141 4.02 -18.31 -9.57
N ILE A 142 4.79 -18.51 -8.49
CA ILE A 142 4.89 -19.79 -7.80
C ILE A 142 3.80 -19.82 -6.71
N PRO A 143 2.84 -20.76 -6.76
CA PRO A 143 1.84 -20.92 -5.72
C PRO A 143 2.54 -21.32 -4.42
N PHE A 144 2.38 -20.49 -3.40
CA PHE A 144 3.06 -20.67 -2.12
C PHE A 144 2.14 -21.35 -1.11
N ALA A 145 0.93 -20.80 -0.92
CA ALA A 145 -0.05 -21.33 0.02
C ALA A 145 -1.49 -21.22 -0.51
N ASP A 146 -2.33 -22.20 -0.17
CA ASP A 146 -3.78 -22.11 -0.40
C ASP A 146 -4.40 -21.02 0.48
N ARG A 147 -3.84 -20.84 1.68
CA ARG A 147 -4.15 -19.72 2.58
C ARG A 147 -2.91 -19.34 3.38
N LEU A 148 -2.65 -18.05 3.50
CA LEU A 148 -1.56 -17.45 4.27
C LEU A 148 -2.12 -16.46 5.29
N GLU A 149 -1.98 -16.79 6.56
CA GLU A 149 -2.28 -15.89 7.69
C GLU A 149 -0.98 -15.21 8.12
N VAL A 150 -0.96 -13.88 8.14
CA VAL A 150 0.18 -13.05 8.55
C VAL A 150 -0.24 -12.14 9.70
N PRO A 151 0.00 -12.55 10.96
CA PRO A 151 -0.34 -11.74 12.13
C PRO A 151 0.47 -10.46 12.26
N THR A 152 1.69 -10.44 11.70
CA THR A 152 2.54 -9.25 11.67
C THR A 152 3.30 -9.19 10.36
N LEU A 153 3.04 -8.13 9.60
CA LEU A 153 3.73 -7.77 8.38
C LEU A 153 4.53 -6.49 8.65
N ARG A 154 5.79 -6.44 8.23
CA ARG A 154 6.62 -5.23 8.25
C ARG A 154 7.29 -5.01 6.91
N SER A 155 7.37 -3.76 6.46
CA SER A 155 8.12 -3.41 5.26
C SER A 155 8.74 -2.03 5.37
N ASP A 156 9.97 -1.88 4.89
CA ASP A 156 10.64 -0.59 4.66
C ASP A 156 10.62 -0.20 3.17
N LEU A 157 9.68 -0.77 2.41
CA LEU A 157 9.56 -0.72 0.94
C LEU A 157 10.74 -1.32 0.16
N ARG A 158 11.80 -1.76 0.85
CA ARG A 158 12.95 -2.47 0.25
C ARG A 158 12.92 -3.95 0.60
N SER A 159 12.31 -4.29 1.71
CA SER A 159 12.10 -5.63 2.21
C SER A 159 10.70 -5.79 2.76
N LEU A 160 10.23 -7.03 2.82
CA LEU A 160 8.95 -7.43 3.38
C LEU A 160 9.19 -8.59 4.35
N GLU A 161 8.78 -8.41 5.59
CA GLU A 161 8.86 -9.41 6.65
C GLU A 161 7.45 -9.86 7.01
N LEU A 162 7.24 -11.17 7.00
CA LEU A 162 6.01 -11.82 7.45
C LEU A 162 6.39 -12.62 8.70
N LEU A 163 6.01 -12.12 9.87
CA LEU A 163 6.37 -12.70 11.16
C LEU A 163 5.22 -13.55 11.72
N ASP A 164 5.56 -14.69 12.32
CA ASP A 164 4.61 -15.68 12.84
C ASP A 164 3.56 -16.12 11.79
N ALA A 165 3.95 -16.11 10.51
CA ALA A 165 3.04 -16.38 9.42
C ALA A 165 2.72 -17.88 9.35
N ARG A 166 1.45 -18.19 9.09
CA ARG A 166 0.95 -19.57 8.97
C ARG A 166 0.43 -19.79 7.58
N ALA A 167 0.99 -20.78 6.92
CA ALA A 167 0.62 -21.12 5.57
C ALA A 167 0.04 -22.53 5.53
N HIS A 168 -1.06 -22.66 4.79
CA HIS A 168 -1.81 -23.90 4.60
C HIS A 168 -1.65 -24.35 3.15
N VAL A 169 -1.24 -25.60 2.95
CA VAL A 169 -1.10 -26.24 1.63
C VAL A 169 -1.74 -27.63 1.70
N GLY A 170 -2.87 -27.79 1.05
CA GLY A 170 -3.72 -28.97 1.14
C GLY A 170 -4.12 -29.26 2.58
N THR A 171 -3.62 -30.37 3.13
CA THR A 171 -3.84 -30.77 4.53
C THR A 171 -2.67 -30.43 5.45
N SER A 172 -1.61 -29.82 4.91
CA SER A 172 -0.41 -29.47 5.66
C SER A 172 -0.45 -28.00 6.09
N THR A 173 0.05 -27.74 7.29
CA THR A 173 0.24 -26.38 7.81
C THR A 173 1.70 -26.23 8.20
N TYR A 174 2.28 -25.09 7.86
CA TYR A 174 3.63 -24.71 8.26
C TYR A 174 3.61 -23.28 8.79
N GLY A 175 4.33 -23.06 9.88
CA GLY A 175 4.51 -21.75 10.49
C GLY A 175 5.92 -21.24 10.26
N GLY A 176 6.13 -19.93 10.32
CA GLY A 176 7.49 -19.41 10.26
C GLY A 176 7.57 -17.92 9.99
N ASP A 177 8.81 -17.44 10.01
CA ASP A 177 9.15 -16.10 9.59
C ASP A 177 9.64 -16.13 8.15
N TYR A 178 9.15 -15.19 7.35
CA TYR A 178 9.56 -15.03 5.96
C TYR A 178 10.09 -13.63 5.75
N ARG A 179 11.21 -13.51 5.03
CA ARG A 179 11.78 -12.24 4.66
C ARG A 179 12.05 -12.21 3.17
N ILE A 180 11.45 -11.26 2.48
CA ILE A 180 11.66 -11.01 1.05
C ILE A 180 12.45 -9.71 0.92
N ASP A 181 13.57 -9.76 0.20
CA ASP A 181 14.38 -8.58 -0.16
C ASP A 181 14.15 -8.24 -1.62
N PHE A 182 13.62 -7.06 -1.90
CA PHE A 182 13.31 -6.59 -3.25
C PHE A 182 14.53 -6.00 -3.97
N ARG A 183 15.68 -5.85 -3.29
CA ARG A 183 16.92 -5.36 -3.93
C ARG A 183 17.46 -6.42 -4.88
N SER A 184 18.23 -5.99 -5.89
CA SER A 184 18.85 -6.94 -6.82
C SER A 184 20.17 -7.50 -6.25
N PRO A 185 20.41 -8.83 -6.27
CA PRO A 185 19.45 -9.87 -6.65
C PRO A 185 18.36 -10.06 -5.59
N MET A 186 17.13 -10.26 -6.04
CA MET A 186 16.00 -10.52 -5.14
C MET A 186 16.24 -11.83 -4.39
N SER A 187 16.00 -11.83 -3.08
CA SER A 187 16.15 -13.01 -2.24
C SER A 187 14.95 -13.20 -1.33
N MET A 188 14.71 -14.45 -0.97
CA MET A 188 13.71 -14.84 0.02
C MET A 188 14.36 -15.78 1.02
N ASP A 189 14.34 -15.40 2.29
CA ASP A 189 14.76 -16.21 3.43
C ASP A 189 13.51 -16.72 4.15
N THR A 190 13.57 -17.94 4.64
CA THR A 190 12.39 -18.66 5.15
C THR A 190 12.81 -19.56 6.29
N ASP A 191 12.35 -19.22 7.49
CA ASP A 191 12.61 -19.96 8.73
C ASP A 191 11.34 -20.70 9.13
N LEU A 192 11.24 -21.97 8.72
CA LEU A 192 10.03 -22.79 8.90
C LEU A 192 10.08 -23.60 10.20
N VAL A 193 8.94 -23.63 10.87
CA VAL A 193 8.58 -24.54 11.94
C VAL A 193 7.43 -25.41 11.45
N VAL A 194 7.65 -26.74 11.44
CA VAL A 194 6.67 -27.76 11.04
C VAL A 194 6.10 -28.45 12.25
#